data_AF-A0A954YM70-F1
#
_entry.id   AF-A0A954YM70-F1
#
_cell.length_a   1.000
_cell.length_b   1.000
_cell.length_c   1.000
_cell.angle_alpha   90.00
_cell.angle_beta   90.00
_cell.angle_gamma   90.00
#
_symmetry.space_group_name_H-M   'P 1'
#
loop_
_entity.id
_entity.type
_entity.pdbx_description
1 polymer ?
#
loop_
_entity_poly.entity_id
_entity_poly.type
_entity_poly.pdbx_seq_one_letter_code
_entity_poly.pdbx_strand_id
1 'polypeptide(L)'
;MSNTSLQLEKQTQWREGHCMVCNIPHPLRSVEPGETPERFACVGCDTVYQGKIRPNCPPELLLNVRACDGPHVGVPLATAAADPAPALFTGPSPPPHGIATSRLPAHEPVSCDMKNNASRLLDLQLERGRGLDCLRQGPSVNNRVKRHGAVPYAAENIEAVQRHGDASWLHVDALFKTLAAETPMKLDGLEKIAAGGLANVLRDSDLLTAFSINPTNNEYPSRHSVHVAMLAMSIGTTLGLDEKQLSELAIGCLIHDLGMLAVRSDVYRENRTLPRSDIFEIARHPLYTFDLIEQNLNWVPAGARMVAYQMHERCDGSGYPRARAGRQIHELARIAAVADVYVALVSPRPHRPAMMPYHAMEAILRDVKAGLFDADVVRGLLQTVSLFPLGSFVALSDQRVGRVLRANREQYMSPVVEVWNQNQLAAAPTILDLAQHDDVKVARALDRLG
;
A
#
# COMPACT_ATOMS: atom_id res chain seq x y z
N MET A 1 5.68 -45.42 65.44
CA MET A 1 5.94 -45.83 64.04
C MET A 1 4.79 -45.31 63.19
N SER A 2 5.14 -44.55 62.15
CA SER A 2 4.33 -44.15 60.96
C SER A 2 2.97 -43.48 61.16
N ASN A 3 2.99 -42.14 61.06
CA ASN A 3 1.91 -41.30 60.54
C ASN A 3 1.66 -41.63 59.05
N THR A 4 0.40 -41.77 58.63
CA THR A 4 0.03 -41.64 57.21
C THR A 4 -1.35 -41.00 57.09
N SER A 5 -1.31 -39.71 56.77
CA SER A 5 -2.41 -38.88 56.32
C SER A 5 -2.86 -39.29 54.92
N LEU A 6 -4.10 -39.75 54.78
CA LEU A 6 -4.80 -39.90 53.50
C LEU A 6 -5.81 -38.74 53.39
N GLN A 7 -5.39 -37.68 52.71
CA GLN A 7 -6.27 -36.60 52.29
C GLN A 7 -7.07 -37.05 51.06
N LEU A 8 -8.35 -36.67 51.05
CA LEU A 8 -9.25 -36.78 49.91
C LEU A 8 -8.63 -36.11 48.67
N GLU A 9 -8.39 -36.90 47.62
CA GLU A 9 -8.15 -36.38 46.27
C GLU A 9 -9.43 -35.69 45.78
N LYS A 10 -9.42 -34.36 45.78
CA LYS A 10 -10.34 -33.57 44.96
C LYS A 10 -9.97 -33.80 43.49
N GLN A 11 -10.81 -34.52 42.76
CA GLN A 11 -10.84 -34.47 41.31
C GLN A 11 -11.13 -33.02 40.88
N THR A 12 -10.11 -32.33 40.38
CA THR A 12 -10.27 -31.03 39.73
C THR A 12 -10.30 -31.28 38.22
N GLN A 13 -11.42 -30.93 37.59
CA GLN A 13 -11.61 -30.96 36.13
C GLN A 13 -10.54 -30.12 35.43
N TRP A 14 -9.84 -30.72 34.46
CA TRP A 14 -8.95 -30.00 33.54
C TRP A 14 -9.82 -29.34 32.46
N ARG A 15 -9.77 -28.00 32.35
CA ARG A 15 -10.22 -27.28 31.15
C ARG A 15 -8.97 -26.94 30.32
N GLU A 16 -8.94 -27.40 29.07
CA GLU A 16 -7.86 -27.16 28.12
C GLU A 16 -7.71 -25.66 27.82
N GLY A 17 -6.55 -25.09 28.13
CA GLY A 17 -6.18 -23.73 27.75
C GLY A 17 -5.22 -23.76 26.56
N HIS A 18 -5.61 -23.13 25.44
CA HIS A 18 -4.79 -23.02 24.24
C HIS A 18 -3.88 -21.78 24.30
N CYS A 19 -2.66 -21.87 23.78
CA CYS A 19 -1.80 -20.71 23.56
C CYS A 19 -2.40 -19.81 22.45
N MET A 20 -2.79 -18.57 22.76
CA MET A 20 -3.45 -17.67 21.79
C MET A 20 -2.55 -17.17 20.63
N VAL A 21 -1.28 -17.56 20.58
CA VAL A 21 -0.34 -17.16 19.50
C VAL A 21 -0.06 -18.30 18.53
N CYS A 22 -0.07 -19.56 18.98
CA CYS A 22 0.24 -20.72 18.14
C CYS A 22 -0.79 -21.86 18.19
N ASN A 23 -1.83 -21.74 19.02
CA ASN A 23 -2.92 -22.71 19.21
C ASN A 23 -2.44 -24.14 19.54
N ILE A 24 -1.32 -24.29 20.25
CA ILE A 24 -0.81 -25.57 20.76
C ILE A 24 -1.23 -25.74 22.24
N PRO A 25 -1.70 -26.93 22.67
CA PRO A 25 -2.06 -27.19 24.07
C PRO A 25 -0.82 -27.33 24.97
N HIS A 26 -0.83 -26.63 26.11
CA HIS A 26 0.19 -26.77 27.17
C HIS A 26 -0.48 -27.00 28.54
N PRO A 27 0.13 -27.77 29.44
CA PRO A 27 -0.33 -27.87 30.83
C PRO A 27 0.07 -26.60 31.61
N LEU A 28 -0.91 -25.84 32.11
CA LEU A 28 -0.69 -24.69 33.00
C LEU A 28 -0.48 -25.16 34.46
N ARG A 29 0.47 -24.52 35.16
CA ARG A 29 0.69 -24.70 36.61
C ARG A 29 -0.19 -23.72 37.41
N SER A 30 -0.69 -24.15 38.57
CA SER A 30 -1.52 -23.35 39.49
C SER A 30 -0.77 -22.16 40.11
N VAL A 31 -1.42 -20.99 40.18
CA VAL A 31 -0.96 -19.75 40.85
C VAL A 31 -1.50 -19.72 42.30
N GLU A 32 -0.69 -19.34 43.27
CA GLU A 32 -1.11 -19.18 44.69
C GLU A 32 -1.80 -17.81 44.94
N PRO A 33 -2.63 -17.67 45.99
CA PRO A 33 -3.41 -16.46 46.23
C PRO A 33 -2.50 -15.29 46.67
N GLY A 34 -2.27 -14.33 45.79
CA GLY A 34 -1.54 -13.09 46.10
C GLY A 34 -0.76 -12.45 44.94
N GLU A 35 -0.61 -13.11 43.80
CA GLU A 35 0.11 -12.57 42.64
C GLU A 35 -0.83 -11.78 41.68
N THR A 36 -0.43 -10.56 41.29
CA THR A 36 -1.14 -9.70 40.34
C THR A 36 -0.88 -10.10 38.87
N PRO A 37 -1.88 -10.02 37.96
CA PRO A 37 -1.83 -10.61 36.61
C PRO A 37 -1.09 -9.74 35.57
N GLU A 38 0.00 -9.08 35.95
CA GLU A 38 0.84 -8.27 35.05
C GLU A 38 2.25 -8.88 34.95
N ARG A 39 2.35 -10.04 34.28
CA ARG A 39 3.54 -10.62 33.62
C ARG A 39 3.30 -12.11 33.41
N PHE A 40 2.67 -12.47 32.30
CA PHE A 40 2.79 -13.82 31.75
C PHE A 40 3.62 -13.73 30.47
N ALA A 41 4.94 -13.68 30.66
CA ALA A 41 5.88 -14.00 29.60
C ALA A 41 5.85 -15.52 29.40
N CYS A 42 5.62 -15.93 28.17
CA CYS A 42 5.72 -17.33 27.75
C CYS A 42 7.11 -17.86 28.12
N VAL A 43 7.19 -18.83 29.04
CA VAL A 43 8.44 -19.55 29.32
C VAL A 43 8.73 -20.43 28.10
N GLY A 44 9.43 -19.86 27.12
CA GLY A 44 9.74 -20.56 25.87
C GLY A 44 10.31 -19.71 24.74
N CYS A 45 10.51 -18.40 24.90
CA CYS A 45 11.11 -17.56 23.86
C CYS A 45 12.29 -16.73 24.40
N ASP A 46 13.34 -17.43 24.84
CA ASP A 46 14.67 -16.86 25.04
C ASP A 46 15.69 -17.81 24.43
N THR A 47 16.04 -17.63 23.15
CA THR A 47 17.32 -18.13 22.62
C THR A 47 17.72 -17.47 21.30
N VAL A 48 18.41 -16.34 21.39
CA VAL A 48 19.65 -16.14 20.63
C VAL A 48 20.69 -15.67 21.64
N TYR A 49 21.40 -16.61 22.26
CA TYR A 49 22.78 -16.40 22.73
C TYR A 49 23.38 -17.77 23.13
N GLN A 50 24.59 -18.05 22.64
CA GLN A 50 25.48 -19.17 23.03
C GLN A 50 25.21 -20.58 22.48
N GLY A 51 25.09 -20.72 21.15
CA GLY A 51 25.83 -21.76 20.39
C GLY A 51 25.90 -23.21 20.93
N LYS A 52 24.80 -23.78 21.44
CA LYS A 52 24.71 -25.21 21.77
C LYS A 52 23.34 -25.78 21.36
N ILE A 53 23.34 -26.69 20.40
CA ILE A 53 22.18 -27.49 19.99
C ILE A 53 21.99 -28.62 21.01
N ARG A 54 20.76 -28.80 21.54
CA ARG A 54 20.39 -30.02 22.28
C ARG A 54 19.90 -31.12 21.32
N PRO A 55 20.20 -32.40 21.61
CA PRO A 55 19.82 -33.52 20.77
C PRO A 55 18.39 -33.92 21.10
N ASN A 56 17.42 -33.60 20.24
CA ASN A 56 16.13 -34.30 20.05
C ASN A 56 15.17 -33.48 19.17
N CYS A 57 15.64 -33.06 17.98
CA CYS A 57 14.75 -32.56 16.94
C CYS A 57 14.78 -33.56 15.76
N PRO A 58 13.62 -34.05 15.27
CA PRO A 58 13.57 -35.00 14.15
C PRO A 58 14.05 -34.35 12.83
N PRO A 59 14.68 -35.10 11.90
CA PRO A 59 15.60 -34.54 10.90
C PRO A 59 14.98 -34.05 9.58
N GLU A 60 13.69 -33.72 9.53
CA GLU A 60 12.99 -33.43 8.25
C GLU A 60 12.76 -31.94 7.95
N LEU A 61 13.34 -31.03 8.74
CA LEU A 61 13.17 -29.56 8.57
C LEU A 61 14.48 -28.78 8.39
N LEU A 62 15.56 -29.46 7.99
CA LEU A 62 16.82 -28.81 7.63
C LEU A 62 17.09 -28.93 6.13
N LEU A 63 16.44 -28.08 5.33
CA LEU A 63 16.86 -27.82 3.96
C LEU A 63 16.83 -26.30 3.67
N ASN A 64 18.04 -25.77 3.45
CA ASN A 64 18.44 -24.51 2.83
C ASN A 64 18.44 -23.20 3.64
N VAL A 65 19.43 -23.07 4.54
CA VAL A 65 20.17 -21.80 4.73
C VAL A 65 21.51 -21.95 3.99
N ARG A 66 21.71 -21.26 2.87
CA ARG A 66 23.06 -21.03 2.33
C ARG A 66 23.55 -19.68 2.84
N ALA A 67 24.61 -19.74 3.64
CA ALA A 67 25.45 -18.60 3.97
C ALA A 67 26.16 -18.08 2.71
N CYS A 68 26.24 -16.76 2.57
CA CYS A 68 27.10 -16.11 1.60
C CYS A 68 28.56 -16.18 2.08
N ASP A 69 29.37 -17.00 1.43
CA ASP A 69 30.82 -16.83 1.32
C ASP A 69 31.21 -17.21 -0.12
N GLY A 70 31.91 -16.33 -0.83
CA GLY A 70 32.58 -16.68 -2.11
C GLY A 70 34.05 -17.02 -1.89
N PRO A 71 34.84 -17.41 -2.93
CA PRO A 71 34.50 -17.77 -4.31
C PRO A 71 34.95 -19.21 -4.68
N HIS A 72 34.39 -19.79 -5.76
CA HIS A 72 35.06 -20.62 -6.80
C HIS A 72 34.07 -21.51 -7.59
N VAL A 73 34.20 -21.38 -8.92
CA VAL A 73 33.87 -22.25 -10.07
C VAL A 73 33.26 -23.64 -9.84
N GLY A 74 32.17 -23.95 -10.55
CA GLY A 74 31.75 -25.33 -10.87
C GLY A 74 30.25 -25.50 -11.22
N VAL A 75 29.93 -25.59 -12.51
CA VAL A 75 28.69 -26.18 -13.09
C VAL A 75 28.94 -27.70 -13.17
N PRO A 76 28.01 -28.66 -12.90
CA PRO A 76 26.79 -28.82 -13.70
C PRO A 76 25.53 -29.55 -13.13
N LEU A 77 24.48 -29.41 -13.95
CA LEU A 77 23.41 -30.36 -14.35
C LEU A 77 22.14 -30.61 -13.50
N ALA A 78 21.05 -30.61 -14.26
CA ALA A 78 19.65 -30.69 -13.90
C ALA A 78 19.13 -32.13 -13.69
N THR A 79 18.07 -32.27 -12.91
CA THR A 79 16.98 -33.25 -13.16
C THR A 79 15.65 -32.68 -12.65
N ALA A 80 14.59 -32.96 -13.41
CA ALA A 80 13.22 -32.48 -13.22
C ALA A 80 12.40 -33.43 -12.33
N ALA A 81 11.50 -32.88 -11.49
CA ALA A 81 10.26 -33.55 -11.07
C ALA A 81 9.27 -32.58 -10.38
N ALA A 82 8.04 -32.55 -10.92
CA ALA A 82 6.73 -32.24 -10.33
C ALA A 82 6.47 -30.91 -9.58
N ASP A 83 5.61 -30.09 -10.18
CA ASP A 83 5.02 -28.86 -9.62
C ASP A 83 4.17 -29.11 -8.36
N PRO A 84 4.40 -28.37 -7.25
CA PRO A 84 3.39 -28.11 -6.24
C PRO A 84 2.70 -26.74 -6.48
N ALA A 85 1.45 -26.63 -6.04
CA ALA A 85 0.58 -25.46 -6.11
C ALA A 85 1.28 -24.14 -5.73
N PRO A 86 0.90 -22.98 -6.32
CA PRO A 86 1.60 -21.72 -6.11
C PRO A 86 1.59 -21.32 -4.64
N ALA A 87 2.79 -21.20 -4.07
CA ALA A 87 3.01 -20.82 -2.69
C ALA A 87 2.37 -19.46 -2.39
N LEU A 88 1.44 -19.46 -1.43
CA LEU A 88 0.89 -18.27 -0.82
C LEU A 88 2.02 -17.56 -0.05
N PHE A 89 2.17 -16.26 -0.32
CA PHE A 89 3.08 -15.32 0.34
C PHE A 89 3.23 -15.59 1.85
N THR A 90 4.40 -16.09 2.27
CA THR A 90 4.83 -16.10 3.67
C THR A 90 5.94 -15.06 3.87
N GLY A 91 5.55 -13.82 4.10
CA GLY A 91 6.45 -12.79 4.66
C GLY A 91 6.55 -12.94 6.18
N PRO A 92 7.62 -12.43 6.82
CA PRO A 92 7.77 -12.47 8.28
C PRO A 92 6.68 -11.63 8.97
N SER A 93 6.20 -12.12 10.11
CA SER A 93 5.19 -11.45 10.94
C SER A 93 5.63 -10.04 11.34
N PRO A 94 4.76 -9.01 11.23
CA PRO A 94 5.09 -7.66 11.64
C PRO A 94 5.26 -7.56 13.17
N PRO A 95 6.08 -6.61 13.66
CA PRO A 95 6.24 -6.38 15.10
C PRO A 95 4.91 -5.97 15.75
N PRO A 96 4.72 -6.20 17.07
CA PRO A 96 3.48 -5.87 17.75
C PRO A 96 3.21 -4.35 17.70
N HIS A 97 2.12 -3.97 17.05
CA HIS A 97 1.78 -2.57 16.76
C HIS A 97 1.02 -1.90 17.92
N GLY A 98 1.35 -0.62 18.15
CA GLY A 98 0.41 0.33 18.72
C GLY A 98 -0.82 0.50 17.82
N ILE A 99 -1.96 0.82 18.42
CA ILE A 99 -3.25 0.94 17.74
C ILE A 99 -3.16 2.05 16.69
N ALA A 100 -3.39 1.74 15.41
CA ALA A 100 -3.58 2.73 14.37
C ALA A 100 -4.78 3.60 14.77
N THR A 101 -4.54 4.85 15.17
CA THR A 101 -5.63 5.77 15.48
C THR A 101 -6.41 6.06 14.21
N SER A 102 -7.74 5.99 14.26
CA SER A 102 -8.64 6.22 13.12
C SER A 102 -8.69 7.68 12.62
N ARG A 103 -7.82 8.54 13.15
CA ARG A 103 -7.71 9.95 12.81
C ARG A 103 -6.31 10.24 12.31
N LEU A 104 -6.22 10.86 11.13
CA LEU A 104 -5.04 11.62 10.76
C LEU A 104 -4.84 12.75 11.80
N PRO A 105 -3.59 13.12 12.14
CA PRO A 105 -3.33 14.36 12.86
C PRO A 105 -4.04 15.52 12.15
N ALA A 106 -4.54 16.50 12.90
CA ALA A 106 -5.14 17.69 12.29
C ALA A 106 -4.15 18.28 11.26
N HIS A 107 -4.61 18.48 10.02
CA HIS A 107 -3.84 19.17 9.00
C HIS A 107 -3.70 20.64 9.42
N GLU A 108 -2.61 20.97 10.12
CA GLU A 108 -2.22 22.36 10.28
C GLU A 108 -1.74 22.88 8.92
N PRO A 109 -2.15 24.09 8.50
CA PRO A 109 -1.68 24.66 7.24
C PRO A 109 -0.16 24.73 7.18
N VAL A 110 0.42 24.25 6.09
CA VAL A 110 1.86 24.33 5.84
C VAL A 110 2.07 25.11 4.55
N SER A 111 2.54 26.34 4.62
CA SER A 111 2.95 27.11 3.44
C SER A 111 4.46 27.21 3.36
N CYS A 112 5.01 27.13 2.15
CA CYS A 112 6.43 27.31 1.91
C CYS A 112 6.73 28.68 1.30
N ASP A 113 7.47 29.52 2.02
CA ASP A 113 7.86 30.86 1.57
C ASP A 113 9.07 30.86 0.62
N MET A 114 9.71 29.70 0.42
CA MET A 114 10.87 29.60 -0.48
C MET A 114 10.44 29.87 -1.93
N LYS A 115 11.19 30.74 -2.60
CA LYS A 115 11.02 31.10 -4.01
C LYS A 115 12.36 30.91 -4.72
N ASN A 116 12.54 29.76 -5.35
CA ASN A 116 13.60 29.57 -6.34
C ASN A 116 13.13 30.10 -7.71
N ASN A 117 14.05 30.36 -8.64
CA ASN A 117 13.71 30.94 -9.95
C ASN A 117 12.75 30.06 -10.75
N ALA A 118 12.89 28.74 -10.64
CA ALA A 118 12.05 27.76 -11.33
C ALA A 118 10.60 27.83 -10.84
N SER A 119 10.36 27.64 -9.53
CA SER A 119 9.00 27.70 -8.94
C SER A 119 8.34 29.05 -9.19
N ARG A 120 9.10 30.16 -9.19
CA ARG A 120 8.57 31.49 -9.51
C ARG A 120 8.02 31.58 -10.93
N LEU A 121 8.70 30.99 -11.92
CA LEU A 121 8.22 30.98 -13.30
C LEU A 121 6.93 30.18 -13.44
N LEU A 122 6.85 29.01 -12.79
CA LEU A 122 5.64 28.20 -12.77
C LEU A 122 4.49 28.94 -12.06
N ASP A 123 4.77 29.56 -10.91
CA ASP A 123 3.77 30.35 -10.18
C ASP A 123 3.19 31.48 -11.04
N LEU A 124 4.05 32.19 -11.79
CA LEU A 124 3.62 33.23 -12.75
C LEU A 124 2.81 32.67 -13.93
N GLN A 125 3.12 31.46 -14.41
CA GLN A 125 2.33 30.81 -15.45
C GLN A 125 0.92 30.52 -14.94
N LEU A 126 0.81 29.99 -13.72
CA LEU A 126 -0.46 29.66 -13.08
C LEU A 126 -1.30 30.89 -12.74
N GLU A 127 -0.68 31.97 -12.24
CA GLU A 127 -1.35 33.25 -12.01
C GLU A 127 -1.92 33.85 -13.30
N ARG A 128 -1.27 33.61 -14.44
CA ARG A 128 -1.74 34.04 -15.77
C ARG A 128 -2.75 33.08 -16.39
N GLY A 129 -3.21 32.06 -15.66
CA GLY A 129 -4.15 31.04 -16.13
C GLY A 129 -3.56 30.04 -17.11
N ARG A 130 -2.25 30.09 -17.40
CA ARG A 130 -1.60 29.15 -18.33
C ARG A 130 -1.26 27.86 -17.60
N GLY A 131 -1.67 26.73 -18.15
CA GLY A 131 -1.39 25.41 -17.57
C GLY A 131 -2.41 24.91 -16.54
N LEU A 132 -3.53 25.61 -16.36
CA LEU A 132 -4.72 25.09 -15.66
C LEU A 132 -5.71 24.39 -16.60
N ASP A 133 -5.54 24.57 -17.91
CA ASP A 133 -6.40 24.01 -18.94
C ASP A 133 -6.15 22.50 -19.08
N CYS A 134 -6.92 21.75 -18.31
CA CYS A 134 -7.08 20.30 -18.39
C CYS A 134 -8.15 19.94 -19.44
N LEU A 135 -8.05 20.52 -20.64
CA LEU A 135 -8.94 20.10 -21.72
C LEU A 135 -8.61 18.64 -22.02
N ARG A 136 -9.57 17.73 -21.81
CA ARG A 136 -9.50 16.36 -22.33
C ARG A 136 -9.17 16.45 -23.81
N GLN A 137 -7.99 16.00 -24.19
CA GLN A 137 -7.42 16.22 -25.53
C GLN A 137 -7.81 15.08 -26.47
N GLY A 138 -8.28 13.96 -25.94
CA GLY A 138 -8.68 12.79 -26.71
C GLY A 138 -9.84 11.99 -26.10
N PRO A 139 -10.20 10.86 -26.74
CA PRO A 139 -11.24 9.98 -26.25
C PRO A 139 -10.83 9.31 -24.94
N SER A 140 -11.81 9.11 -24.06
CA SER A 140 -11.61 8.40 -22.81
C SER A 140 -11.10 6.97 -23.02
N VAL A 141 -10.12 6.57 -22.21
CA VAL A 141 -9.61 5.20 -22.18
C VAL A 141 -10.57 4.21 -21.51
N ASN A 142 -11.51 4.68 -20.69
CA ASN A 142 -12.40 3.83 -19.87
C ASN A 142 -13.17 2.78 -20.70
N ASN A 143 -13.56 3.14 -21.92
CA ASN A 143 -14.30 2.27 -22.85
C ASN A 143 -13.47 1.09 -23.39
N ARG A 144 -12.14 1.15 -23.24
CA ARG A 144 -11.20 0.10 -23.70
C ARG A 144 -10.79 -0.85 -22.58
N VAL A 145 -11.17 -0.56 -21.33
CA VAL A 145 -10.83 -1.42 -20.19
C VAL A 145 -11.64 -2.71 -20.25
N LYS A 146 -10.95 -3.86 -20.27
CA LYS A 146 -11.58 -5.18 -20.24
C LYS A 146 -12.33 -5.38 -18.92
N ARG A 147 -13.58 -5.82 -19.00
CA ARG A 147 -14.41 -6.24 -17.86
C ARG A 147 -14.31 -7.75 -17.70
N HIS A 148 -13.93 -8.20 -16.51
CA HIS A 148 -13.77 -9.62 -16.23
C HIS A 148 -14.98 -10.24 -15.52
N GLY A 149 -15.79 -9.44 -14.80
CA GLY A 149 -16.95 -9.93 -14.06
C GLY A 149 -16.54 -10.88 -12.93
N ALA A 150 -17.35 -11.90 -12.64
CA ALA A 150 -17.17 -12.82 -11.53
C ALA A 150 -16.13 -13.93 -11.78
N VAL A 151 -14.91 -13.58 -12.20
CA VAL A 151 -13.85 -14.55 -12.53
C VAL A 151 -12.56 -14.30 -11.74
N PRO A 152 -11.75 -15.34 -11.47
CA PRO A 152 -10.44 -15.20 -10.85
C PRO A 152 -9.51 -14.26 -11.64
N TYR A 153 -8.42 -13.82 -11.01
CA TYR A 153 -7.31 -13.22 -11.75
C TYR A 153 -6.58 -14.28 -12.56
N ALA A 154 -6.37 -14.02 -13.85
CA ALA A 154 -5.56 -14.90 -14.69
C ALA A 154 -4.08 -14.84 -14.27
N ALA A 155 -3.40 -15.99 -14.18
CA ALA A 155 -2.00 -16.08 -13.76
C ALA A 155 -1.06 -15.19 -14.61
N GLU A 156 -1.26 -15.19 -15.92
CA GLU A 156 -0.52 -14.33 -16.86
C GLU A 156 -0.69 -12.83 -16.60
N ASN A 157 -1.86 -12.41 -16.09
CA ASN A 157 -2.11 -11.01 -15.72
C ASN A 157 -1.39 -10.68 -14.41
N ILE A 158 -1.42 -11.59 -13.43
CA ILE A 158 -0.72 -11.46 -12.14
C ILE A 158 0.78 -11.26 -12.40
N GLU A 159 1.38 -12.16 -13.17
CA GLU A 159 2.80 -12.06 -13.51
C GLU A 159 3.14 -10.79 -14.28
N ALA A 160 2.27 -10.33 -15.18
CA ALA A 160 2.51 -9.12 -15.94
C ALA A 160 2.49 -7.86 -15.07
N VAL A 161 1.54 -7.76 -14.14
CA VAL A 161 1.46 -6.64 -13.19
C VAL A 161 2.65 -6.66 -12.24
N GLN A 162 3.02 -7.82 -11.68
CA GLN A 162 4.18 -7.97 -10.80
C GLN A 162 5.48 -7.60 -11.51
N ARG A 163 5.74 -8.20 -12.68
CA ARG A 163 6.94 -7.93 -13.49
C ARG A 163 7.05 -6.45 -13.87
N HIS A 164 5.93 -5.83 -14.22
CA HIS A 164 5.90 -4.40 -14.52
C HIS A 164 6.19 -3.56 -13.27
N GLY A 165 5.57 -3.88 -12.13
CA GLY A 165 5.80 -3.20 -10.86
C GLY A 165 7.26 -3.24 -10.43
N ASP A 166 7.87 -4.43 -10.44
CA ASP A 166 9.26 -4.64 -10.04
C ASP A 166 10.24 -3.91 -10.97
N ALA A 167 10.02 -4.01 -12.29
CA ALA A 167 10.84 -3.29 -13.27
C ALA A 167 10.70 -1.77 -13.15
N SER A 168 9.49 -1.28 -12.86
CA SER A 168 9.21 0.14 -12.66
C SER A 168 9.90 0.65 -11.40
N TRP A 169 9.83 -0.10 -10.30
CA TRP A 169 10.55 0.24 -9.07
C TRP A 169 12.06 0.31 -9.28
N LEU A 170 12.67 -0.72 -9.88
CA LEU A 170 14.11 -0.72 -10.16
C LEU A 170 14.53 0.49 -11.00
N HIS A 171 13.71 0.86 -11.98
CA HIS A 171 13.99 2.02 -12.84
C HIS A 171 13.86 3.34 -12.09
N VAL A 172 12.79 3.54 -11.30
CA VAL A 172 12.61 4.74 -10.49
C VAL A 172 13.68 4.84 -9.40
N ASP A 173 14.05 3.73 -8.77
CA ASP A 173 15.10 3.71 -7.76
C ASP A 173 16.47 4.06 -8.35
N ALA A 174 16.79 3.56 -9.55
CA ALA A 174 17.98 3.94 -10.29
C ALA A 174 17.97 5.44 -10.63
N LEU A 175 16.84 5.98 -11.11
CA LEU A 175 16.66 7.41 -11.36
C LEU A 175 16.99 8.25 -10.12
N PHE A 176 16.43 7.90 -8.96
CA PHE A 176 16.67 8.62 -7.70
C PHE A 176 18.16 8.57 -7.30
N LYS A 177 18.80 7.40 -7.42
CA LYS A 177 20.23 7.21 -7.10
C LYS A 177 21.14 7.99 -8.05
N THR A 178 20.84 8.01 -9.34
CA THR A 178 21.63 8.72 -10.34
C THR A 178 21.57 10.23 -10.16
N LEU A 179 20.38 10.77 -9.88
CA LEU A 179 20.22 12.19 -9.58
C LEU A 179 20.96 12.58 -8.30
N ALA A 180 20.93 11.74 -7.27
CA ALA A 180 21.71 11.96 -6.05
C ALA A 180 23.24 11.92 -6.28
N ALA A 181 23.70 11.23 -7.31
CA ALA A 181 25.11 11.12 -7.68
C ALA A 181 25.56 12.17 -8.72
N GLU A 182 24.70 13.14 -9.07
CA GLU A 182 24.95 14.18 -10.08
C GLU A 182 25.49 13.63 -11.42
N THR A 183 25.14 12.38 -11.75
CA THR A 183 25.67 11.71 -12.93
C THR A 183 24.82 12.06 -14.15
N PRO A 184 25.42 12.46 -15.29
CA PRO A 184 24.67 12.73 -16.51
C PRO A 184 23.99 11.44 -17.00
N MET A 185 22.66 11.40 -16.98
CA MET A 185 21.88 10.29 -17.53
C MET A 185 20.69 10.82 -18.32
N LYS A 186 20.39 10.18 -19.45
CA LYS A 186 19.11 10.36 -20.11
C LYS A 186 18.06 9.66 -19.28
N LEU A 187 17.11 10.44 -18.74
CA LEU A 187 16.04 9.93 -17.88
C LEU A 187 14.93 9.30 -18.74
N ASP A 188 15.34 8.44 -19.67
CA ASP A 188 14.52 7.72 -20.63
C ASP A 188 13.89 6.51 -19.94
N GLY A 189 12.56 6.37 -19.99
CA GLY A 189 11.88 5.17 -19.50
C GLY A 189 10.65 5.42 -18.65
N LEU A 190 10.45 6.63 -18.12
CA LEU A 190 9.21 6.97 -17.41
C LEU A 190 7.98 6.84 -18.33
N GLU A 191 8.10 7.21 -19.60
CA GLU A 191 7.06 6.98 -20.60
C GLU A 191 6.77 5.49 -20.83
N LYS A 192 7.79 4.62 -20.75
CA LYS A 192 7.62 3.16 -20.84
C LYS A 192 6.93 2.60 -19.61
N ILE A 193 7.24 3.14 -18.42
CA ILE A 193 6.53 2.79 -17.18
C ILE A 193 5.06 3.19 -17.31
N ALA A 194 4.77 4.43 -17.70
CA ALA A 194 3.40 4.90 -17.92
C ALA A 194 2.65 4.05 -18.95
N ALA A 195 3.28 3.71 -20.08
CA ALA A 195 2.69 2.87 -21.11
C ALA A 195 2.42 1.43 -20.62
N GLY A 196 3.33 0.85 -19.83
CA GLY A 196 3.14 -0.47 -19.22
C GLY A 196 2.00 -0.49 -18.18
N GLY A 197 1.91 0.57 -17.36
CA GLY A 197 0.80 0.77 -16.43
C GLY A 197 -0.53 0.86 -17.18
N LEU A 198 -0.57 1.59 -18.29
CA LEU A 198 -1.76 1.73 -19.12
C LEU A 198 -2.18 0.39 -19.72
N ALA A 199 -1.22 -0.38 -20.24
CA ALA A 199 -1.47 -1.72 -20.74
C ALA A 199 -2.04 -2.65 -19.66
N ASN A 200 -1.58 -2.53 -18.41
CA ASN A 200 -2.10 -3.30 -17.28
C ASN A 200 -3.50 -2.85 -16.86
N VAL A 201 -3.79 -1.54 -16.81
CA VAL A 201 -5.15 -1.02 -16.56
C VAL A 201 -6.14 -1.58 -17.59
N LEU A 202 -5.76 -1.52 -18.88
CA LEU A 202 -6.61 -1.99 -19.98
C LEU A 202 -6.85 -3.50 -19.92
N ARG A 203 -5.85 -4.25 -19.45
CA ARG A 203 -5.89 -5.70 -19.33
C ARG A 203 -6.74 -6.16 -18.15
N ASP A 204 -6.47 -5.67 -16.95
CA ASP A 204 -7.18 -6.01 -15.71
C ASP A 204 -7.00 -4.88 -14.67
N SER A 205 -7.92 -3.91 -14.68
CA SER A 205 -7.89 -2.73 -13.82
C SER A 205 -7.98 -3.06 -12.33
N ASP A 206 -8.74 -4.08 -11.94
CA ASP A 206 -8.84 -4.51 -10.54
C ASP A 206 -7.48 -5.01 -10.05
N LEU A 207 -6.81 -5.81 -10.88
CA LEU A 207 -5.52 -6.39 -10.52
C LEU A 207 -4.42 -5.32 -10.37
N LEU A 208 -4.35 -4.34 -11.27
CA LEU A 208 -3.42 -3.22 -11.11
C LEU A 208 -3.74 -2.41 -9.85
N THR A 209 -5.02 -2.19 -9.56
CA THR A 209 -5.46 -1.50 -8.34
C THR A 209 -5.06 -2.28 -7.10
N ALA A 210 -5.26 -3.60 -7.09
CA ALA A 210 -4.87 -4.50 -6.00
C ALA A 210 -3.35 -4.45 -5.75
N PHE A 211 -2.53 -4.44 -6.81
CA PHE A 211 -1.09 -4.19 -6.69
C PHE A 211 -0.80 -2.84 -6.03
N SER A 212 -1.47 -1.78 -6.52
CA SER A 212 -1.19 -0.41 -6.09
C SER A 212 -1.51 -0.16 -4.61
N ILE A 213 -2.53 -0.81 -4.07
CA ILE A 213 -2.99 -0.62 -2.68
C ILE A 213 -2.36 -1.60 -1.66
N ASN A 214 -1.51 -2.53 -2.10
CA ASN A 214 -0.82 -3.50 -1.24
C ASN A 214 0.71 -3.33 -1.32
N PRO A 215 1.26 -2.21 -0.82
CA PRO A 215 2.71 -1.99 -0.79
C PRO A 215 3.38 -2.97 0.19
N THR A 216 4.27 -3.84 -0.31
CA THR A 216 4.84 -4.92 0.51
C THR A 216 6.12 -4.54 1.27
N ASN A 217 6.84 -3.48 0.87
CA ASN A 217 8.10 -3.06 1.49
C ASN A 217 8.16 -1.54 1.75
N ASN A 218 8.95 -1.14 2.75
CA ASN A 218 9.15 0.26 3.18
C ASN A 218 10.22 1.01 2.35
N GLU A 219 10.34 0.72 1.06
CA GLU A 219 11.35 1.29 0.15
C GLU A 219 10.91 2.67 -0.37
N TYR A 220 10.76 3.58 0.59
CA TYR A 220 10.46 4.98 0.33
C TYR A 220 11.73 5.76 -0.05
N PRO A 221 11.68 6.65 -1.06
CA PRO A 221 10.50 7.11 -1.81
C PRO A 221 10.17 6.35 -3.12
N SER A 222 11.12 5.64 -3.72
CA SER A 222 11.01 5.13 -5.10
C SER A 222 9.83 4.17 -5.30
N ARG A 223 9.59 3.25 -4.36
CA ARG A 223 8.49 2.29 -4.47
C ARG A 223 7.14 2.92 -4.24
N HIS A 224 7.04 3.85 -3.29
CA HIS A 224 5.82 4.64 -3.03
C HIS A 224 5.37 5.33 -4.32
N SER A 225 6.27 6.02 -5.02
CA SER A 225 5.96 6.70 -6.29
C SER A 225 5.38 5.77 -7.36
N VAL A 226 5.84 4.51 -7.46
CA VAL A 226 5.27 3.52 -8.39
C VAL A 226 3.84 3.15 -8.01
N HIS A 227 3.59 2.86 -6.73
CA HIS A 227 2.24 2.53 -6.24
C HIS A 227 1.27 3.71 -6.43
N VAL A 228 1.71 4.94 -6.15
CA VAL A 228 0.93 6.16 -6.38
C VAL A 228 0.60 6.33 -7.86
N ALA A 229 1.59 6.17 -8.74
CA ALA A 229 1.37 6.29 -10.18
C ALA A 229 0.35 5.27 -10.71
N MET A 230 0.46 4.01 -10.32
CA MET A 230 -0.46 2.95 -10.76
C MET A 230 -1.88 3.14 -10.23
N LEU A 231 -2.03 3.59 -8.97
CA LEU A 231 -3.34 3.91 -8.41
C LEU A 231 -3.96 5.14 -9.09
N ALA A 232 -3.18 6.22 -9.25
CA ALA A 232 -3.63 7.45 -9.91
C ALA A 232 -4.09 7.18 -11.35
N MET A 233 -3.37 6.34 -12.09
CA MET A 233 -3.78 5.90 -13.43
C MET A 233 -5.11 5.14 -13.42
N SER A 234 -5.32 4.26 -12.45
CA SER A 234 -6.57 3.51 -12.32
C SER A 234 -7.75 4.44 -12.03
N ILE A 235 -7.58 5.40 -11.11
CA ILE A 235 -8.57 6.44 -10.81
C ILE A 235 -8.84 7.32 -12.04
N GLY A 236 -7.77 7.82 -12.68
CA GLY A 236 -7.87 8.67 -13.86
C GLY A 236 -8.59 7.98 -15.02
N THR A 237 -8.37 6.67 -15.20
CA THR A 237 -9.07 5.88 -16.21
C THR A 237 -10.57 5.81 -15.90
N THR A 238 -10.94 5.58 -14.64
CA THR A 238 -12.33 5.59 -14.18
C THR A 238 -13.00 6.96 -14.40
N LEU A 239 -12.29 8.06 -14.13
CA LEU A 239 -12.76 9.44 -14.35
C LEU A 239 -12.80 9.84 -15.83
N GLY A 240 -12.27 9.00 -16.70
CA GLY A 240 -12.40 9.10 -18.13
C GLY A 240 -11.32 9.95 -18.82
N LEU A 241 -10.12 10.02 -18.23
CA LEU A 241 -8.95 10.63 -18.87
C LEU A 241 -8.56 9.91 -20.18
N ASP A 242 -7.93 10.66 -21.08
CA ASP A 242 -7.30 10.12 -22.29
C ASP A 242 -5.89 9.57 -22.00
N GLU A 243 -5.28 8.89 -22.99
CA GLU A 243 -3.95 8.28 -22.82
C GLU A 243 -2.85 9.28 -22.48
N LYS A 244 -2.91 10.47 -23.08
CA LYS A 244 -1.89 11.51 -22.86
C LYS A 244 -1.98 12.02 -21.44
N GLN A 245 -3.19 12.31 -20.95
CA GLN A 245 -3.43 12.71 -19.58
C GLN A 245 -3.02 11.63 -18.57
N LEU A 246 -3.30 10.36 -18.86
CA LEU A 246 -2.86 9.24 -18.02
C LEU A 246 -1.34 9.11 -17.97
N SER A 247 -0.66 9.32 -19.12
CA SER A 247 0.79 9.32 -19.19
C SER A 247 1.40 10.45 -18.35
N GLU A 248 0.89 11.68 -18.51
CA GLU A 248 1.34 12.83 -17.73
C GLU A 248 1.08 12.66 -16.23
N LEU A 249 -0.08 12.12 -15.85
CA LEU A 249 -0.43 11.80 -14.47
C LEU A 249 0.55 10.78 -13.87
N ALA A 250 0.83 9.69 -14.59
CA ALA A 250 1.74 8.65 -14.15
C ALA A 250 3.17 9.20 -13.98
N ILE A 251 3.70 9.90 -14.99
CA ILE A 251 5.04 10.47 -14.96
C ILE A 251 5.19 11.44 -13.79
N GLY A 252 4.21 12.34 -13.58
CA GLY A 252 4.21 13.26 -12.46
C GLY A 252 4.23 12.56 -11.11
N CYS A 253 3.47 11.46 -10.95
CA CYS A 253 3.49 10.64 -9.74
C CYS A 253 4.82 9.89 -9.53
N LEU A 254 5.47 9.42 -10.60
CA LEU A 254 6.75 8.72 -10.50
C LEU A 254 7.87 9.64 -9.97
N ILE A 255 7.78 10.94 -10.23
CA ILE A 255 8.83 11.91 -9.91
C ILE A 255 8.50 12.88 -8.76
N HIS A 256 7.28 12.84 -8.19
CA HIS A 256 6.83 13.85 -7.22
C HIS A 256 7.76 14.01 -6.01
N ASP A 257 8.26 12.88 -5.52
CA ASP A 257 9.14 12.81 -4.34
C ASP A 257 10.64 12.95 -4.67
N LEU A 258 11.05 13.32 -5.89
CA LEU A 258 12.48 13.50 -6.23
C LEU A 258 13.18 14.49 -5.30
N GLY A 259 12.49 15.56 -4.90
CA GLY A 259 12.98 16.56 -3.98
C GLY A 259 13.26 16.04 -2.58
N MET A 260 12.77 14.85 -2.21
CA MET A 260 13.11 14.20 -0.95
C MET A 260 14.59 13.80 -0.88
N LEU A 261 15.31 13.80 -2.01
CA LEU A 261 16.77 13.66 -2.06
C LEU A 261 17.50 14.85 -1.41
N ALA A 262 16.90 16.04 -1.44
CA ALA A 262 17.45 17.24 -0.79
C ALA A 262 17.03 17.36 0.69
N VAL A 263 16.04 16.56 1.13
CA VAL A 263 15.61 16.49 2.53
C VAL A 263 16.50 15.49 3.26
N ARG A 264 17.08 15.88 4.40
CA ARG A 264 17.93 14.99 5.19
C ARG A 264 17.17 13.73 5.58
N SER A 265 17.77 12.56 5.36
CA SER A 265 17.05 11.28 5.52
C SER A 265 16.59 10.97 6.95
N ASP A 266 17.26 11.52 7.96
CA ASP A 266 16.89 11.42 9.37
C ASP A 266 15.52 12.06 9.67
N VAL A 267 15.14 13.09 8.91
CA VAL A 267 13.86 13.80 9.04
C VAL A 267 12.64 12.90 8.78
N TYR A 268 12.74 11.89 7.91
CA TYR A 268 11.59 11.04 7.56
C TYR A 268 11.78 9.55 7.85
N ARG A 269 13.00 9.11 8.19
CA ARG A 269 13.31 7.71 8.53
C ARG A 269 13.26 7.42 10.03
N GLU A 270 13.29 8.44 10.87
CA GLU A 270 13.27 8.24 12.33
C GLU A 270 11.89 7.79 12.82
N ASN A 271 11.88 6.81 13.74
CA ASN A 271 10.68 6.34 14.42
C ASN A 271 10.33 7.26 15.59
N ARG A 272 9.93 8.50 15.26
CA ARG A 272 9.44 9.48 16.24
C ARG A 272 8.36 10.36 15.62
N THR A 273 7.64 11.06 16.49
CA THR A 273 6.80 12.17 16.05
C THR A 273 7.68 13.25 15.40
N LEU A 274 7.26 13.73 14.23
CA LEU A 274 7.98 14.77 13.52
C LEU A 274 7.68 16.14 14.15
N PRO A 275 8.70 16.91 14.59
CA PRO A 275 8.53 18.29 15.01
C PRO A 275 8.12 19.14 13.82
N ARG A 276 7.52 20.30 14.09
CA ARG A 276 7.10 21.23 13.05
C ARG A 276 8.22 21.59 12.07
N SER A 277 9.46 21.75 12.54
CA SER A 277 10.62 22.04 11.68
C SER A 277 10.84 20.98 10.59
N ASP A 278 10.70 19.71 10.97
CA ASP A 278 10.88 18.56 10.07
C ASP A 278 9.76 18.51 9.04
N ILE A 279 8.52 18.78 9.48
CA ILE A 279 7.36 18.88 8.59
C ILE A 279 7.54 20.01 7.58
N PHE A 280 8.02 21.19 8.00
CA PHE A 280 8.30 22.31 7.10
C PHE A 280 9.41 21.98 6.08
N GLU A 281 10.43 21.22 6.48
CA GLU A 281 11.48 20.79 5.55
C GLU A 281 10.97 19.78 4.53
N ILE A 282 10.17 18.79 4.95
CA ILE A 282 9.51 17.85 4.04
C ILE A 282 8.58 18.62 3.06
N ALA A 283 7.85 19.62 3.55
CA ALA A 283 6.94 20.42 2.71
C ALA A 283 7.65 21.27 1.64
N ARG A 284 8.98 21.38 1.69
CA ARG A 284 9.79 22.02 0.63
C ARG A 284 10.10 21.10 -0.54
N HIS A 285 9.95 19.78 -0.37
CA HIS A 285 10.35 18.84 -1.41
C HIS A 285 9.70 19.09 -2.79
N PRO A 286 8.45 19.58 -2.93
CA PRO A 286 7.90 19.85 -4.27
C PRO A 286 8.67 20.96 -5.00
N LEU A 287 9.24 21.92 -4.25
CA LEU A 287 10.08 22.98 -4.80
C LEU A 287 11.43 22.43 -5.29
N TYR A 288 12.03 21.53 -4.51
CA TYR A 288 13.27 20.83 -4.88
C TYR A 288 13.04 19.90 -6.08
N THR A 289 11.93 19.17 -6.11
CA THR A 289 11.51 18.36 -7.26
C THR A 289 11.41 19.22 -8.50
N PHE A 290 10.79 20.40 -8.41
CA PHE A 290 10.65 21.29 -9.56
C PHE A 290 11.99 21.86 -10.05
N ASP A 291 12.90 22.23 -9.14
CA ASP A 291 14.26 22.65 -9.51
C ASP A 291 15.01 21.54 -10.26
N LEU A 292 14.95 20.31 -9.75
CA LEU A 292 15.57 19.15 -10.39
C LEU A 292 14.97 18.90 -11.77
N ILE A 293 13.65 19.10 -11.93
CA ILE A 293 12.97 18.94 -13.21
C ILE A 293 13.45 19.98 -14.23
N GLU A 294 13.51 21.26 -13.86
CA GLU A 294 13.96 22.32 -14.77
C GLU A 294 15.43 22.14 -15.20
N GLN A 295 16.28 21.65 -14.30
CA GLN A 295 17.71 21.47 -14.57
C GLN A 295 18.01 20.22 -15.41
N ASN A 296 17.28 19.11 -15.17
CA ASN A 296 17.67 17.78 -15.67
C ASN A 296 16.60 17.10 -16.54
N LEU A 297 15.35 17.59 -16.52
CA LEU A 297 14.17 16.92 -17.07
C LEU A 297 13.29 17.86 -17.91
N ASN A 298 13.92 18.70 -18.74
CA ASN A 298 13.21 19.67 -19.58
C ASN A 298 12.23 19.04 -20.60
N TRP A 299 12.29 17.73 -20.84
CA TRP A 299 11.36 16.98 -21.68
C TRP A 299 10.07 16.57 -20.95
N VAL A 300 10.02 16.65 -19.61
CA VAL A 300 8.84 16.24 -18.83
C VAL A 300 7.65 17.13 -19.22
N PRO A 301 6.50 16.53 -19.60
CA PRO A 301 5.33 17.28 -20.05
C PRO A 301 4.77 18.21 -18.98
N ALA A 302 4.13 19.31 -19.41
CA ALA A 302 3.60 20.32 -18.49
C ALA A 302 2.64 19.74 -17.44
N GLY A 303 1.71 18.85 -17.81
CA GLY A 303 0.79 18.23 -16.85
C GLY A 303 1.51 17.37 -15.79
N ALA A 304 2.59 16.69 -16.15
CA ALA A 304 3.40 15.92 -15.21
C ALA A 304 4.15 16.84 -14.22
N ARG A 305 4.66 17.99 -14.69
CA ARG A 305 5.27 19.00 -13.83
C ARG A 305 4.26 19.56 -12.83
N MET A 306 3.04 19.84 -13.29
CA MET A 306 1.93 20.31 -12.44
C MET A 306 1.58 19.30 -11.34
N VAL A 307 1.53 18.01 -11.69
CA VAL A 307 1.30 16.92 -10.74
C VAL A 307 2.38 16.88 -9.66
N ALA A 308 3.65 16.85 -10.06
CA ALA A 308 4.78 16.79 -9.13
C ALA A 308 4.86 18.02 -8.20
N TYR A 309 4.44 19.20 -8.68
CA TYR A 309 4.48 20.44 -7.92
C TYR A 309 3.29 20.61 -6.95
N GLN A 310 2.09 20.17 -7.34
CA GLN A 310 0.84 20.54 -6.65
C GLN A 310 0.12 19.40 -5.93
N MET A 311 0.53 18.13 -6.04
CA MET A 311 -0.27 17.03 -5.46
C MET A 311 -0.39 17.06 -3.93
N HIS A 312 0.45 17.83 -3.24
CA HIS A 312 0.34 18.04 -1.80
C HIS A 312 -0.51 19.27 -1.42
N GLU A 313 -1.03 20.00 -2.40
CA GLU A 313 -2.05 21.03 -2.18
C GLU A 313 -3.38 20.37 -1.73
N ARG A 314 -4.22 21.14 -1.04
CA ARG A 314 -5.53 20.68 -0.56
C ARG A 314 -6.61 21.64 -1.03
N CYS A 315 -7.80 21.12 -1.31
CA CYS A 315 -8.87 21.92 -1.93
C CYS A 315 -9.33 23.10 -1.06
N ASP A 316 -9.12 23.02 0.25
CA ASP A 316 -9.36 24.09 1.24
C ASP A 316 -8.19 25.09 1.40
N GLY A 317 -7.07 24.87 0.71
CA GLY A 317 -5.85 25.69 0.81
C GLY A 317 -4.95 25.35 2.00
N SER A 318 -5.21 24.29 2.76
CA SER A 318 -4.35 23.88 3.88
C SER A 318 -3.05 23.17 3.45
N GLY A 319 -2.96 22.79 2.17
CA GLY A 319 -1.83 22.07 1.61
C GLY A 319 -0.61 22.94 1.27
N TYR A 320 0.39 22.29 0.68
CA TYR A 320 1.69 22.87 0.33
C TYR A 320 2.07 22.55 -1.13
N PRO A 321 3.00 23.28 -1.76
CA PRO A 321 3.86 24.34 -1.20
C PRO A 321 3.25 25.74 -1.16
N ARG A 322 2.18 26.02 -1.93
CA ARG A 322 1.66 27.38 -2.15
C ARG A 322 0.25 27.61 -1.58
N ALA A 323 -0.33 26.64 -0.87
CA ALA A 323 -1.66 26.75 -0.29
C ALA A 323 -2.73 27.08 -1.35
N ARG A 324 -2.59 26.51 -2.55
CA ARG A 324 -3.55 26.68 -3.66
C ARG A 324 -4.84 25.96 -3.32
N ALA A 325 -5.98 26.57 -3.64
CA ALA A 325 -7.30 26.04 -3.28
C ALA A 325 -8.15 25.70 -4.51
N GLY A 326 -9.01 24.69 -4.36
CA GLY A 326 -9.99 24.25 -5.36
C GLY A 326 -9.42 24.14 -6.77
N ARG A 327 -9.96 24.95 -7.70
CA ARG A 327 -9.61 24.93 -9.13
C ARG A 327 -8.26 25.58 -9.47
N GLN A 328 -7.56 26.15 -8.49
CA GLN A 328 -6.16 26.59 -8.66
C GLN A 328 -5.18 25.40 -8.66
N ILE A 329 -5.66 24.22 -8.24
CA ILE A 329 -4.93 22.96 -8.29
C ILE A 329 -5.30 22.26 -9.60
N HIS A 330 -4.29 21.86 -10.37
CA HIS A 330 -4.46 21.15 -11.63
C HIS A 330 -5.26 19.86 -11.44
N GLU A 331 -6.13 19.52 -12.39
CA GLU A 331 -6.99 18.33 -12.28
C GLU A 331 -6.19 17.05 -12.03
N LEU A 332 -5.11 16.84 -12.80
CA LEU A 332 -4.23 15.67 -12.59
C LEU A 332 -3.58 15.67 -11.20
N ALA A 333 -3.23 16.84 -10.65
CA ALA A 333 -2.66 16.94 -9.31
C ALA A 333 -3.69 16.62 -8.22
N ARG A 334 -4.97 16.99 -8.42
CA ARG A 334 -6.07 16.60 -7.52
C ARG A 334 -6.29 15.08 -7.52
N ILE A 335 -6.16 14.42 -8.68
CA ILE A 335 -6.22 12.95 -8.78
C ILE A 335 -5.04 12.31 -8.05
N ALA A 336 -3.83 12.80 -8.31
CA ALA A 336 -2.62 12.30 -7.67
C ALA A 336 -2.63 12.50 -6.15
N ALA A 337 -3.16 13.62 -5.64
CA ALA A 337 -3.28 13.90 -4.21
C ALA A 337 -4.06 12.82 -3.45
N VAL A 338 -5.19 12.38 -4.03
CA VAL A 338 -6.03 11.33 -3.45
C VAL A 338 -5.32 9.97 -3.50
N ALA A 339 -4.65 9.66 -4.62
CA ALA A 339 -3.88 8.42 -4.75
C ALA A 339 -2.70 8.36 -3.76
N ASP A 340 -1.94 9.46 -3.65
CA ASP A 340 -0.81 9.60 -2.73
C ASP A 340 -1.21 9.36 -1.28
N VAL A 341 -2.27 10.05 -0.82
CA VAL A 341 -2.76 9.92 0.55
C VAL A 341 -3.28 8.51 0.82
N TYR A 342 -4.02 7.91 -0.12
CA TYR A 342 -4.49 6.54 0.06
C TYR A 342 -3.32 5.55 0.18
N VAL A 343 -2.37 5.58 -0.75
CA VAL A 343 -1.18 4.69 -0.73
C VAL A 343 -0.38 4.93 0.55
N ALA A 344 -0.18 6.19 0.94
CA ALA A 344 0.52 6.52 2.16
C ALA A 344 -0.19 5.93 3.38
N LEU A 345 -1.52 6.05 3.50
CA LEU A 345 -2.29 5.51 4.62
C LEU A 345 -2.13 4.00 4.76
N VAL A 346 -2.22 3.25 3.66
CA VAL A 346 -2.09 1.78 3.64
C VAL A 346 -0.64 1.29 3.61
N SER A 347 0.33 2.19 3.51
CA SER A 347 1.76 1.86 3.61
C SER A 347 2.24 1.92 5.06
N PRO A 348 3.09 0.97 5.50
CA PRO A 348 3.82 1.13 6.74
C PRO A 348 4.83 2.28 6.61
N ARG A 349 5.04 3.03 7.69
CA ARG A 349 6.07 4.07 7.79
C ARG A 349 6.87 3.85 9.08
N PRO A 350 8.12 4.33 9.19
CA PRO A 350 8.92 4.15 10.40
C PRO A 350 8.21 4.60 11.69
N HIS A 351 7.45 5.69 11.61
CA HIS A 351 6.73 6.31 12.74
C HIS A 351 5.26 5.90 12.86
N ARG A 352 4.70 5.07 11.96
CA ARG A 352 3.31 4.60 12.05
C ARG A 352 3.05 3.29 11.29
N PRO A 353 2.21 2.39 11.82
CA PRO A 353 1.77 1.21 11.08
C PRO A 353 0.92 1.59 9.86
N ALA A 354 0.81 0.64 8.92
CA ALA A 354 -0.16 0.71 7.84
C ALA A 354 -1.59 0.71 8.41
N MET A 355 -2.45 1.55 7.84
CA MET A 355 -3.88 1.52 8.12
C MET A 355 -4.54 0.42 7.28
N MET A 356 -5.56 -0.24 7.83
CA MET A 356 -6.38 -1.16 7.05
C MET A 356 -7.02 -0.41 5.87
N PRO A 357 -7.05 -0.97 4.66
CA PRO A 357 -7.58 -0.31 3.47
C PRO A 357 -8.99 0.28 3.67
N TYR A 358 -9.88 -0.46 4.32
CA TYR A 358 -11.24 0.01 4.65
C TYR A 358 -11.21 1.29 5.50
N HIS A 359 -10.39 1.33 6.54
CA HIS A 359 -10.24 2.53 7.38
C HIS A 359 -9.57 3.69 6.65
N ALA A 360 -8.65 3.41 5.72
CA ALA A 360 -8.05 4.44 4.87
C ALA A 360 -9.11 5.10 3.99
N MET A 361 -10.02 4.31 3.40
CA MET A 361 -11.18 4.82 2.67
C MET A 361 -12.09 5.67 3.57
N GLU A 362 -12.43 5.19 4.78
CA GLU A 362 -13.23 5.96 5.74
C GLU A 362 -12.57 7.29 6.12
N ALA A 363 -11.25 7.33 6.28
CA ALA A 363 -10.51 8.54 6.56
C ALA A 363 -10.63 9.55 5.40
N ILE A 364 -10.38 9.12 4.16
CA ILE A 364 -10.49 9.99 2.99
C ILE A 364 -11.92 10.50 2.80
N LEU A 365 -12.95 9.68 3.06
CA LEU A 365 -14.35 10.13 3.00
C LEU A 365 -14.67 11.21 4.04
N ARG A 366 -14.03 11.18 5.21
CA ARG A 366 -14.10 12.26 6.19
C ARG A 366 -13.38 13.52 5.69
N ASP A 367 -12.21 13.36 5.09
CA ASP A 367 -11.41 14.48 4.57
C ASP A 367 -12.10 15.20 3.41
N VAL A 368 -12.85 14.49 2.56
CA VAL A 368 -13.73 15.10 1.54
C VAL A 368 -14.80 15.98 2.19
N LYS A 369 -15.45 15.50 3.26
CA LYS A 369 -16.46 16.30 3.99
C LYS A 369 -15.85 17.53 4.64
N ALA A 370 -14.58 17.46 5.02
CA ALA A 370 -13.81 18.58 5.54
C ALA A 370 -13.28 19.52 4.44
N GLY A 371 -13.48 19.20 3.15
CA GLY A 371 -13.08 20.05 2.02
C GLY A 371 -11.64 19.88 1.55
N LEU A 372 -10.91 18.87 2.03
CA LEU A 372 -9.49 18.67 1.70
C LEU A 372 -9.29 18.11 0.29
N PHE A 373 -10.22 17.29 -0.20
CA PHE A 373 -10.14 16.62 -1.50
C PHE A 373 -11.35 16.89 -2.39
N ASP A 374 -11.12 16.78 -3.70
CA ASP A 374 -12.18 16.85 -4.70
C ASP A 374 -13.11 15.63 -4.59
N ALA A 375 -14.41 15.88 -4.41
CA ALA A 375 -15.41 14.85 -4.21
C ALA A 375 -15.59 13.93 -5.44
N ASP A 376 -15.42 14.46 -6.67
CA ASP A 376 -15.52 13.66 -7.89
C ASP A 376 -14.32 12.72 -8.02
N VAL A 377 -13.13 13.17 -7.62
CA VAL A 377 -11.93 12.33 -7.58
C VAL A 377 -12.07 11.20 -6.57
N VAL A 378 -12.57 11.50 -5.36
CA VAL A 378 -12.78 10.45 -4.34
C VAL A 378 -13.89 9.48 -4.72
N ARG A 379 -14.92 9.94 -5.46
CA ARG A 379 -15.88 9.02 -6.09
C ARG A 379 -15.19 8.08 -7.09
N GLY A 380 -14.27 8.61 -7.91
CA GLY A 380 -13.44 7.80 -8.80
C GLY A 380 -12.57 6.78 -8.05
N LEU A 381 -12.02 7.15 -6.89
CA LEU A 381 -11.32 6.22 -6.00
C LEU A 381 -12.25 5.11 -5.49
N LEU A 382 -13.44 5.44 -4.99
CA LEU A 382 -14.43 4.45 -4.55
C LEU A 382 -14.80 3.45 -5.65
N GLN A 383 -15.02 3.92 -6.87
CA GLN A 383 -15.34 3.09 -8.02
C GLN A 383 -14.16 2.20 -8.48
N THR A 384 -12.93 2.62 -8.19
CA THR A 384 -11.71 1.91 -8.58
C THR A 384 -11.30 0.88 -7.53
N VAL A 385 -11.29 1.28 -6.25
CA VAL A 385 -10.80 0.46 -5.14
C VAL A 385 -11.91 -0.37 -4.49
N SER A 386 -13.18 0.03 -4.63
CA SER A 386 -14.35 -0.42 -3.83
C SER A 386 -14.37 0.19 -2.42
N LEU A 387 -15.56 0.28 -1.81
CA LEU A 387 -15.69 0.68 -0.39
C LEU A 387 -15.05 -0.37 0.53
N PHE A 388 -15.14 -1.64 0.14
CA PHE A 388 -14.40 -2.75 0.72
C PHE A 388 -13.23 -3.03 -0.23
N PRO A 389 -12.01 -2.56 0.06
CA PRO A 389 -10.93 -2.55 -0.91
C PRO A 389 -10.51 -3.95 -1.36
N LEU A 390 -10.01 -4.05 -2.59
CA LEU A 390 -9.50 -5.31 -3.15
C LEU A 390 -8.52 -6.02 -2.22
N GLY A 391 -8.73 -7.31 -1.99
CA GLY A 391 -7.97 -8.13 -1.05
C GLY A 391 -8.49 -8.10 0.40
N SER A 392 -9.40 -7.19 0.74
CA SER A 392 -9.98 -7.12 2.10
C SER A 392 -10.87 -8.32 2.39
N PHE A 393 -10.87 -8.78 3.64
CA PHE A 393 -11.80 -9.79 4.11
C PHE A 393 -13.09 -9.13 4.61
N VAL A 394 -14.23 -9.76 4.30
CA VAL A 394 -15.56 -9.28 4.64
C VAL A 394 -16.41 -10.41 5.21
N ALA A 395 -17.22 -10.10 6.22
CA ALA A 395 -18.29 -10.96 6.66
C ALA A 395 -19.55 -10.65 5.83
N LEU A 396 -20.20 -11.69 5.33
CA LEU A 396 -21.43 -11.60 4.56
C LEU A 396 -22.65 -11.73 5.50
N SER A 397 -23.81 -11.26 5.05
CA SER A 397 -25.08 -11.29 5.80
C SER A 397 -25.57 -12.70 6.15
N ASP A 398 -25.07 -13.72 5.45
CA ASP A 398 -25.36 -15.13 5.67
C ASP A 398 -24.27 -15.86 6.48
N GLN A 399 -23.45 -15.09 7.21
CA GLN A 399 -22.39 -15.58 8.11
C GLN A 399 -21.18 -16.22 7.42
N ARG A 400 -21.14 -16.22 6.08
CA ARG A 400 -19.93 -16.61 5.34
C ARG A 400 -18.87 -15.51 5.40
N VAL A 401 -17.63 -15.91 5.18
CA VAL A 401 -16.49 -14.98 5.04
C VAL A 401 -16.01 -15.03 3.61
N GLY A 402 -15.79 -13.85 3.03
CA GLY A 402 -15.24 -13.71 1.70
C GLY A 402 -14.04 -12.77 1.66
N ARG A 403 -13.24 -12.90 0.61
CA ARG A 403 -12.20 -11.96 0.23
C ARG A 403 -12.68 -11.16 -0.98
N VAL A 404 -12.56 -9.84 -0.93
CA VAL A 404 -12.90 -8.99 -2.07
C VAL A 404 -11.91 -9.25 -3.19
N LEU A 405 -12.43 -9.71 -4.33
CA LEU A 405 -11.63 -10.00 -5.51
C LEU A 405 -11.70 -8.88 -6.53
N ARG A 406 -12.89 -8.34 -6.85
CA ARG A 406 -13.05 -7.30 -7.88
C ARG A 406 -14.02 -6.22 -7.45
N ALA A 407 -13.79 -5.00 -7.95
CA ALA A 407 -14.65 -3.86 -7.67
C ALA A 407 -15.84 -3.85 -8.63
N ASN A 408 -17.01 -3.51 -8.11
CA ASN A 408 -18.22 -3.32 -8.92
C ASN A 408 -18.53 -1.86 -9.23
N ARG A 409 -17.49 -1.02 -9.35
CA ARG A 409 -17.55 0.36 -9.85
C ARG A 409 -18.66 1.19 -9.20
N GLU A 410 -19.73 1.48 -9.94
CA GLU A 410 -20.88 2.25 -9.43
C GLU A 410 -21.56 1.56 -8.24
N GLN A 411 -21.50 0.23 -8.18
CA GLN A 411 -21.97 -0.61 -7.08
C GLN A 411 -20.81 -0.94 -6.13
N TYR A 412 -20.04 0.06 -5.73
CA TYR A 412 -18.84 -0.06 -4.88
C TYR A 412 -19.11 -0.65 -3.48
N MET A 413 -20.37 -0.83 -3.08
CA MET A 413 -20.77 -1.49 -1.82
C MET A 413 -21.01 -3.00 -1.98
N SER A 414 -21.15 -3.47 -3.21
CA SER A 414 -21.48 -4.86 -3.55
C SER A 414 -20.38 -5.45 -4.43
N PRO A 415 -19.16 -5.69 -3.92
CA PRO A 415 -18.05 -6.18 -4.73
C PRO A 415 -18.21 -7.65 -5.15
N VAL A 416 -17.35 -8.11 -6.06
CA VAL A 416 -17.18 -9.54 -6.33
C VAL A 416 -16.26 -10.12 -5.26
N VAL A 417 -16.73 -11.17 -4.59
CA VAL A 417 -16.01 -11.82 -3.48
C VAL A 417 -15.73 -13.28 -3.77
N GLU A 418 -14.57 -13.74 -3.33
CA GLU A 418 -14.20 -15.14 -3.25
C GLU A 418 -14.60 -15.65 -1.86
N VAL A 419 -15.48 -16.66 -1.78
CA VAL A 419 -16.10 -17.14 -0.54
C VAL A 419 -15.70 -18.59 -0.28
N TRP A 420 -15.24 -18.86 0.94
CA TRP A 420 -14.95 -20.23 1.39
C TRP A 420 -16.13 -20.77 2.19
N ASN A 421 -16.46 -22.05 1.96
CA ASN A 421 -17.43 -22.75 2.78
C ASN A 421 -16.74 -23.21 4.08
N GLN A 422 -17.23 -22.75 5.24
CA GLN A 422 -16.67 -23.12 6.55
C GLN A 422 -16.65 -24.63 6.77
N ASN A 423 -17.58 -25.37 6.17
CA ASN A 423 -17.67 -26.83 6.29
C ASN A 423 -16.78 -27.59 5.29
N GLN A 424 -16.15 -26.88 4.33
CA GLN A 424 -15.32 -27.46 3.27
C GLN A 424 -14.18 -26.50 2.90
N LEU A 425 -13.34 -26.14 3.87
CA LEU A 425 -12.18 -25.24 3.63
C LEU A 425 -11.20 -25.76 2.57
N ALA A 426 -11.19 -27.08 2.32
CA ALA A 426 -10.37 -27.72 1.28
C ALA A 426 -10.96 -27.61 -0.13
N ALA A 427 -12.23 -27.20 -0.27
CA ALA A 427 -12.84 -26.98 -1.58
C ALA A 427 -12.38 -25.65 -2.17
N ALA A 428 -12.33 -25.58 -3.51
CA ALA A 428 -12.08 -24.32 -4.20
C ALA A 428 -13.14 -23.28 -3.79
N PRO A 429 -12.74 -22.04 -3.50
CA PRO A 429 -13.69 -21.02 -3.12
C PRO A 429 -14.63 -20.69 -4.29
N THR A 430 -15.85 -20.30 -3.94
CA THR A 430 -16.86 -19.87 -4.92
C THR A 430 -16.73 -18.36 -5.11
N ILE A 431 -16.75 -17.91 -6.36
CA ILE A 431 -16.76 -16.47 -6.67
C ILE A 431 -18.21 -16.02 -6.80
N LEU A 432 -18.56 -15.00 -6.03
CA LEU A 432 -19.90 -14.44 -5.95
C LEU A 432 -19.86 -12.96 -6.31
N ASP A 433 -20.65 -12.56 -7.31
CA ASP A 433 -20.86 -11.15 -7.65
C ASP A 433 -22.02 -10.60 -6.80
N LEU A 434 -21.72 -9.90 -5.72
CA LEU A 434 -22.76 -9.38 -4.81
C LEU A 434 -23.69 -8.35 -5.47
N ALA A 435 -23.34 -7.79 -6.62
CA ALA A 435 -24.24 -6.92 -7.37
C ALA A 435 -25.38 -7.69 -8.07
N GLN A 436 -25.25 -9.00 -8.23
CA GLN A 436 -26.26 -9.88 -8.85
C GLN A 436 -27.09 -10.66 -7.82
N HIS A 437 -26.81 -10.46 -6.52
CA HIS A 437 -27.41 -11.20 -5.42
C HIS A 437 -27.97 -10.26 -4.36
N ASP A 438 -29.29 -10.08 -4.33
CA ASP A 438 -29.96 -9.19 -3.36
C ASP A 438 -30.05 -9.79 -1.94
N ASP A 439 -29.94 -11.12 -1.84
CA ASP A 439 -30.05 -11.91 -0.62
C ASP A 439 -28.77 -11.90 0.24
N VAL A 440 -27.62 -11.61 -0.37
CA VAL A 440 -26.32 -11.62 0.29
C VAL A 440 -25.62 -10.27 0.13
N LYS A 441 -25.27 -9.63 1.25
CA LYS A 441 -24.58 -8.34 1.28
C LYS A 441 -23.36 -8.41 2.19
N VAL A 442 -22.43 -7.46 2.01
CA VAL A 442 -21.36 -7.26 2.99
C VAL A 442 -21.97 -6.71 4.28
N ALA A 443 -21.87 -7.47 5.37
CA ALA A 443 -22.33 -7.06 6.69
C ALA A 443 -21.30 -6.16 7.38
N ARG A 444 -20.01 -6.49 7.28
CA ARG A 444 -18.90 -5.68 7.81
C ARG A 444 -17.55 -6.06 7.21
N ALA A 445 -16.61 -5.12 7.22
CA ALA A 445 -15.20 -5.40 6.99
C ALA A 445 -14.61 -6.19 8.18
N LEU A 446 -13.59 -7.01 7.90
CA LEU A 446 -12.86 -7.79 8.91
C LEU A 446 -11.42 -7.28 9.02
N ASP A 447 -11.03 -6.86 10.22
CA ASP A 447 -9.68 -6.33 10.48
C ASP A 447 -8.62 -7.44 10.59
N ARG A 448 -9.05 -8.65 10.94
CA ARG A 448 -8.24 -9.89 10.98
C ARG A 448 -9.12 -11.08 10.64
N LEU A 449 -8.53 -12.09 10.02
CA LEU A 449 -9.06 -13.45 10.02
C LEU A 449 -8.94 -13.96 11.46
N GLY A 450 -10.00 -13.76 12.24
CA GLY A 450 -10.09 -14.18 13.64
C GLY A 450 -10.35 -15.67 13.78
#